data_AF-A0A371ILC6-F1
#
_entry.id   AF-A0A371ILC6-F1
#
_cell.length_a   1.000
_cell.length_b   1.000
_cell.length_c   1.000
_cell.angle_alpha   90.00
_cell.angle_beta   90.00
_cell.angle_gamma   90.00
#
_symmetry.space_group_name_H-M   'P 1'
#
loop_
_entity.id
_entity.type
_entity.pdbx_description
1 polymer ?
#
loop_
_entity_poly.entity_id
_entity_poly.type
_entity_poly.pdbx_seq_one_letter_code
_entity_poly.pdbx_strand_id
1 'polypeptide(L)'
;MYKDDDRNKAYTNCSAYGDKTKDLENLKQGDFVKIFGQVKTSIDNNGKEHKNVRILSSKLLKAKEQVKSQDKDKKSILGQIKSFKTDDKAKPNKKDYSKGAER
;
A
#
# COMPACT_ATOMS: atom_id res chain seq x y z
N MET A 1 12.32 -19.55 -11.13
CA MET A 1 12.01 -18.70 -9.95
C MET A 1 13.03 -19.05 -8.90
N TYR A 2 13.90 -18.11 -8.57
CA TYR A 2 15.00 -18.32 -7.62
C TYR A 2 14.59 -17.77 -6.27
N LYS A 3 14.86 -18.52 -5.20
CA LYS A 3 14.66 -18.05 -3.83
C LYS A 3 16.03 -17.88 -3.21
N ASP A 4 16.19 -16.79 -2.47
CA ASP A 4 17.34 -16.60 -1.59
C ASP A 4 17.31 -17.65 -0.46
N ASP A 5 18.46 -18.00 0.12
CA ASP A 5 18.57 -19.06 1.15
C ASP A 5 17.64 -18.81 2.36
N ASP A 6 17.46 -17.54 2.74
CA ASP A 6 16.55 -17.11 3.80
C ASP A 6 15.06 -17.05 3.39
N ARG A 7 14.71 -17.45 2.15
CA ARG A 7 13.36 -17.35 1.54
C ARG A 7 12.72 -15.95 1.56
N ASN A 8 13.46 -14.92 1.95
CA ASN A 8 12.93 -13.56 2.08
C ASN A 8 12.68 -12.89 0.72
N LYS A 9 13.40 -13.31 -0.32
CA LYS A 9 13.30 -12.76 -1.67
C LYS A 9 13.07 -13.87 -2.69
N ALA A 10 12.19 -13.61 -3.64
CA ALA A 10 11.96 -14.46 -4.80
C ALA A 10 12.20 -13.66 -6.08
N TYR A 11 13.01 -14.21 -6.97
CA TYR A 11 13.36 -13.61 -8.26
C TYR A 11 12.71 -14.38 -9.40
N THR A 12 12.05 -13.64 -10.29
CA THR A 12 11.36 -14.19 -11.46
C THR A 12 11.71 -13.36 -12.69
N ASN A 13 12.19 -14.04 -13.75
CA ASN A 13 12.45 -13.38 -15.02
C ASN A 13 11.13 -12.94 -15.65
N CYS A 14 11.07 -11.71 -16.15
CA CYS A 14 9.89 -11.13 -16.77
C CYS A 14 10.28 -10.48 -18.10
N SER A 15 9.38 -10.53 -19.08
CA SER A 15 9.61 -9.98 -20.42
C SER A 15 8.38 -9.23 -20.93
N ALA A 16 8.61 -8.11 -21.62
CA ALA A 16 7.59 -7.31 -22.29
C ALA A 16 8.00 -7.07 -23.74
N TYR A 17 7.03 -7.01 -24.64
CA TYR A 17 7.26 -6.86 -26.08
C TYR A 17 6.20 -5.95 -26.71
N GLY A 18 6.57 -5.28 -27.80
CA GLY A 18 5.69 -4.37 -28.52
C GLY A 18 5.24 -3.20 -27.65
N ASP A 19 3.99 -2.77 -27.79
CA ASP A 19 3.45 -1.61 -27.06
C ASP A 19 3.54 -1.68 -25.54
N LYS A 20 3.72 -2.89 -24.98
CA LYS A 20 3.82 -3.10 -23.53
C LYS A 20 5.14 -2.63 -22.92
N THR A 21 6.12 -2.27 -23.73
CA THR A 21 7.39 -1.70 -23.24
C THR A 21 7.24 -0.25 -22.81
N LYS A 22 6.29 0.49 -23.40
CA LYS A 22 6.08 1.93 -23.14
C LYS A 22 5.81 2.22 -21.65
N ASP A 23 5.06 1.34 -20.99
CA ASP A 23 4.75 1.46 -19.55
C ASP A 23 5.95 1.15 -18.64
N LEU A 24 7.03 0.59 -19.20
CA LEU A 24 8.21 0.09 -18.49
C LEU A 24 9.47 0.92 -18.78
N GLU A 25 9.48 1.73 -19.85
CA GLU A 25 10.64 2.50 -20.30
C GLU A 25 11.22 3.44 -19.23
N ASN A 26 10.36 3.99 -18.37
CA ASN A 26 10.77 4.94 -17.33
C ASN A 26 11.05 4.29 -15.96
N LEU A 27 10.95 2.96 -15.86
CA LEU A 27 11.23 2.27 -14.60
C LEU A 27 12.71 2.27 -14.29
N LYS A 28 13.05 2.53 -13.04
CA LYS A 28 14.41 2.45 -12.52
C LYS A 28 14.55 1.39 -11.43
N GLN A 29 15.78 0.98 -11.18
CA GLN A 29 16.06 0.06 -10.08
C GLN A 29 15.59 0.65 -8.75
N GLY A 30 14.87 -0.16 -7.97
CA GLY A 30 14.28 0.25 -6.69
C GLY A 30 12.82 0.70 -6.79
N ASP A 31 12.27 0.87 -7.99
CA ASP A 31 10.83 1.13 -8.15
C ASP A 31 9.99 -0.06 -7.70
N PHE A 32 8.90 0.22 -6.99
CA PHE A 32 7.91 -0.77 -6.61
C PHE A 32 6.87 -0.85 -7.70
N VAL A 33 6.71 -2.01 -8.34
CA VAL A 33 5.81 -2.16 -9.48
C VAL A 33 4.92 -3.37 -9.27
N LYS A 34 3.63 -3.23 -9.57
CA LYS A 34 2.71 -4.35 -9.74
C LYS A 34 2.70 -4.75 -11.21
N ILE A 35 2.98 -6.01 -11.50
CA ILE A 35 2.90 -6.55 -12.85
C ILE A 35 1.74 -7.55 -12.95
N PHE A 36 1.12 -7.62 -14.12
CA PHE A 36 0.15 -8.66 -14.48
C PHE A 36 0.63 -9.32 -15.77
N GLY A 37 0.57 -10.64 -15.83
CA GLY A 37 1.17 -11.38 -16.94
C GLY A 37 0.89 -12.88 -16.91
N GLN A 38 1.42 -13.58 -17.91
CA GLN A 38 1.29 -15.03 -18.06
C GLN A 38 2.65 -15.70 -17.83
N VAL A 39 2.66 -16.76 -17.01
CA VAL A 39 3.84 -17.59 -16.84
C VAL A 39 4.01 -18.45 -18.08
N LYS A 40 5.20 -18.40 -18.68
CA LYS A 40 5.65 -19.32 -19.71
C LYS A 40 6.79 -20.17 -19.18
N THR A 41 6.68 -21.48 -19.41
CA THR A 41 7.74 -22.45 -19.14
C THR A 41 8.32 -22.93 -20.47
N SER A 42 9.64 -23.07 -20.52
CA SER A 42 10.34 -23.62 -21.68
C SER A 42 11.47 -24.51 -21.20
N ILE A 43 11.71 -25.61 -21.90
CA ILE A 43 12.84 -26.50 -21.65
C ILE A 43 13.87 -26.23 -22.74
N ASP A 44 15.11 -25.95 -22.36
CA ASP A 44 16.19 -25.75 -23.32
C ASP A 44 16.75 -27.09 -23.85
N ASN A 45 17.68 -27.01 -24.80
CA ASN A 45 18.31 -28.19 -25.41
C ASN A 45 19.10 -29.05 -24.40
N ASN A 46 19.43 -28.50 -23.24
CA ASN A 46 20.11 -29.19 -22.14
C ASN A 46 19.12 -29.80 -21.13
N GLY A 47 17.81 -29.71 -21.38
CA GLY A 47 16.76 -30.22 -20.49
C GLY A 47 16.49 -29.31 -19.29
N LYS A 48 17.08 -28.12 -19.22
CA LYS A 48 16.88 -27.18 -18.11
C LYS A 48 15.58 -26.40 -18.32
N GLU A 49 14.74 -26.40 -17.29
CA GLU A 49 13.48 -25.66 -17.29
C GLU A 49 13.71 -24.17 -16.95
N HIS A 50 13.19 -23.31 -17.81
CA HIS A 50 13.17 -21.86 -17.64
C HIS A 50 11.74 -21.39 -17.44
N LYS A 51 11.53 -20.51 -16.45
CA LYS A 51 10.25 -19.85 -16.20
C LYS A 51 10.37 -18.35 -16.42
N ASN A 52 9.50 -17.78 -17.24
CA ASN A 52 9.42 -16.36 -17.51
C ASN A 52 7.97 -15.88 -17.37
N VAL A 53 7.75 -14.66 -16.88
CA VAL A 53 6.44 -14.00 -16.92
C VAL A 53 6.40 -13.03 -18.10
N ARG A 54 5.54 -13.32 -19.09
CA ARG A 54 5.20 -12.35 -20.13
C ARG A 54 4.29 -11.28 -19.54
N ILE A 55 4.80 -10.05 -19.43
CA ILE A 55 4.07 -8.91 -18.89
C ILE A 55 2.97 -8.52 -19.88
N LEU A 56 1.74 -8.42 -19.36
CA LEU A 56 0.57 -7.95 -20.07
C LEU A 56 0.19 -6.51 -19.68
N SER A 57 0.50 -6.10 -18.46
CA SER A 57 0.40 -4.72 -17.99
C SER A 57 1.23 -4.51 -16.73
N SER A 58 1.56 -3.26 -16.42
CA SER A 58 2.29 -2.86 -15.22
C SER A 58 1.68 -1.61 -14.58
N LYS A 59 1.89 -1.45 -13.28
CA LYS A 59 1.51 -0.27 -12.53
C LYS A 59 2.58 0.08 -11.51
N LEU A 60 3.17 1.27 -11.65
CA LEU A 60 4.09 1.82 -10.64
C LEU A 60 3.32 2.04 -9.33
N LEU A 61 3.90 1.58 -8.23
CA LEU A 61 3.40 1.73 -6.87
C LEU A 61 4.28 2.74 -6.12
N LYS A 62 3.67 3.45 -5.17
CA LYS A 62 4.44 4.29 -4.25
C LYS A 62 5.29 3.41 -3.34
N ALA A 63 6.55 3.81 -3.12
CA ALA A 63 7.40 3.18 -2.14
C ALA A 63 6.76 3.26 -0.75
N LYS A 64 6.83 2.16 0.00
CA LYS A 64 6.24 2.04 1.36
C LYS A 64 6.70 3.15 2.31
N GLU A 65 7.92 3.66 2.11
CA GLU A 65 8.48 4.76 2.89
C GLU A 65 7.74 6.10 2.71
N GLN A 66 7.32 6.41 1.47
CA GLN A 66 6.56 7.62 1.17
C GLN A 66 5.10 7.56 1.63
N VAL A 67 4.55 6.37 1.85
CA VAL A 67 3.19 6.22 2.41
C VAL A 67 3.19 6.54 3.91
N LYS A 68 4.25 6.14 4.63
CA LYS A 68 4.38 6.39 6.07
C LYS A 68 4.59 7.87 6.43
N SER A 69 5.22 8.66 5.56
CA SER A 69 5.38 10.10 5.78
C SER A 69 4.07 10.87 5.58
N GLN A 70 3.20 10.45 4.65
CA GLN A 70 1.88 11.06 4.46
C GLN A 70 0.88 10.78 5.59
N ASP A 71 1.07 9.71 6.37
CA ASP A 71 0.22 9.39 7.53
C ASP A 71 0.57 10.22 8.78
N LYS A 72 1.73 10.86 8.84
CA LYS A 72 2.11 11.69 9.99
C LYS A 72 1.32 13.00 10.06
N ASP A 73 0.91 13.54 8.92
CA ASP A 73 0.20 14.83 8.83
C ASP A 73 -1.32 14.68 8.72
N LYS A 74 -1.83 13.46 8.50
CA LYS A 74 -3.27 13.18 8.53
C LYS A 74 -3.69 12.88 9.97
N LYS A 75 -4.31 13.86 10.63
CA LYS A 75 -5.00 13.63 11.91
C LYS A 75 -5.90 12.42 11.77
N SER A 76 -5.58 11.33 12.49
CA SER A 76 -6.38 10.11 12.48
C SER A 76 -7.82 10.43 12.86
N ILE A 77 -8.77 10.01 12.02
CA ILE A 77 -10.22 10.15 12.28
C ILE A 77 -10.57 9.56 13.65
N LEU A 78 -9.91 8.47 14.04
CA LEU A 78 -10.08 7.85 15.36
C LEU A 78 -9.58 8.76 16.50
N GLY A 79 -8.49 9.50 16.29
CA GLY A 79 -7.98 10.49 17.24
C GLY A 79 -8.91 11.70 17.38
N GLN A 80 -9.50 12.14 16.27
CA GLN A 80 -10.54 13.19 16.28
C GLN A 80 -11.79 12.73 17.03
N ILE A 81 -12.30 11.52 16.77
CA ILE A 81 -13.47 10.98 17.48
C ILE A 81 -13.20 10.89 19.00
N LYS A 82 -11.99 10.50 19.41
CA LYS A 82 -11.63 10.44 20.84
C LYS A 82 -11.57 11.82 21.50
N SER A 83 -11.04 12.85 20.81
CA SER A 83 -11.01 14.22 21.36
C SER A 83 -12.42 14.78 21.53
N PHE A 84 -13.29 14.65 20.52
CA PHE A 84 -14.70 15.05 20.63
C PHE A 84 -15.44 14.37 21.79
N LYS A 85 -15.18 13.08 22.06
CA LYS A 85 -15.78 12.37 23.21
C LYS A 85 -15.28 12.87 24.57
N THR A 86 -14.10 13.49 24.61
CA THR A 86 -13.47 13.95 25.85
C THR A 86 -13.91 15.39 26.17
N ASP A 87 -14.04 16.23 25.14
CA ASP A 87 -14.53 17.62 25.28
C ASP A 87 -16.01 17.70 25.70
N ASP A 88 -16.85 16.73 25.31
CA ASP A 88 -18.26 16.69 25.72
C ASP A 88 -18.45 16.44 27.23
N LYS A 89 -17.45 15.85 27.90
CA LYS A 89 -17.48 15.65 29.37
C LYS A 89 -17.00 16.85 30.18
N ALA A 90 -16.48 17.90 29.55
CA ALA A 90 -15.91 19.07 30.22
C ALA A 90 -16.87 20.27 30.33
N LYS A 91 -18.14 20.15 29.89
CA LYS A 91 -19.16 21.17 30.19
C LYS A 91 -19.80 20.86 31.56
N PRO A 92 -19.52 21.63 32.63
CA PRO A 92 -20.34 21.56 33.83
C PRO A 92 -21.74 22.06 33.47
N ASN A 93 -22.71 21.15 33.43
CA ASN A 93 -24.12 21.52 33.46
C ASN A 93 -24.41 22.17 34.82
N LYS A 94 -24.22 23.50 34.92
CA LYS A 94 -24.89 24.29 35.96
C LYS A 94 -26.38 24.31 35.64
N LYS A 95 -27.14 23.40 36.24
CA LYS A 95 -28.58 23.57 36.41
C LYS A 95 -28.77 24.42 37.67
N ASP A 96 -28.78 25.73 37.50
CA ASP A 96 -29.27 26.66 38.52
C ASP A 96 -30.79 26.51 38.61
N TYR A 97 -31.28 25.70 39.56
CA TYR A 97 -32.67 25.75 40.00
C TYR A 97 -32.79 26.90 41.01
N SER A 98 -33.26 28.05 40.53
CA SER A 98 -33.65 29.16 41.39
C SER A 98 -34.87 28.76 42.23
N LYS A 99 -34.72 28.75 43.56
CA LYS A 99 -35.82 28.77 44.52
C LYS A 99 -36.65 30.04 44.28
N GLY A 100 -37.90 29.88 43.84
CA GLY A 100 -38.94 30.90 43.96
C GLY A 100 -39.95 30.42 44.99
N ALA A 101 -39.88 30.97 46.20
CA ALA A 101 -40.99 30.92 47.16
C ALA A 101 -41.96 32.07 46.87
N GLU A 102 -43.22 31.88 47.29
CA GLU A 102 -44.25 32.87 47.66
C GLU A 102 -45.49 32.94 46.74
N ARG A 103 -46.57 32.29 47.17
CA ARG A 103 -47.77 32.92 47.78
C ARG A 103 -48.69 31.88 48.40
#